data_AF-A0A1B0ZXP6-F1
#
_entry.id   AF-A0A1B0ZXP6-F1
#
_cell.length_a   1.000
_cell.length_b   1.000
_cell.length_c   1.000
_cell.angle_alpha   90.00
_cell.angle_beta   90.00
_cell.angle_gamma   90.00
#
_symmetry.space_group_name_H-M   'P 1'
#
loop_
_entity.id
_entity.type
_entity.pdbx_description
1 polymer ?
#
loop_
_entity_poly.entity_id
_entity_poly.type
_entity_poly.pdbx_seq_one_letter_code
_entity_poly.pdbx_strand_id
1 'polypeptide(L)'
;MQSSSTPAHRGCVTWQGRLLAVLLLTFWNLHIAAQLTVESVPPNGIQGKDILLLVSNLPANRLGYVWYKGDRVEPKLQIVSYIINTSEITPGTVYSGREKIYADGSLLFQNATPGDTGYYTLQVIKRTLLTEVGTGQLHVYKPVSKPSI
;
A
#
# COMPACT_ATOMS: atom_id res chain seq x y z
N MET A 1 -7.70 -48.44 -65.65
CA MET A 1 -7.83 -46.97 -65.51
C MET A 1 -8.33 -46.70 -64.12
N GLN A 2 -7.59 -45.89 -63.38
CA GLN A 2 -7.66 -45.74 -61.93
C GLN A 2 -8.16 -44.32 -61.64
N SER A 3 -9.18 -44.17 -60.81
CA SER A 3 -9.55 -42.88 -60.23
C SER A 3 -10.27 -43.11 -58.90
N SER A 4 -9.45 -43.19 -57.85
CA SER A 4 -9.90 -43.25 -56.46
C SER A 4 -10.29 -41.83 -56.02
N SER A 5 -11.55 -41.61 -55.68
CA SER A 5 -12.03 -40.37 -55.05
C SER A 5 -11.89 -40.46 -53.54
N THR A 6 -10.87 -39.80 -52.97
CA THR A 6 -10.79 -39.56 -51.51
C THR A 6 -11.35 -38.17 -51.19
N PRO A 7 -12.24 -38.03 -50.19
CA PRO A 7 -12.67 -36.72 -49.73
C PRO A 7 -11.54 -36.10 -48.89
N ALA A 8 -11.16 -34.87 -49.24
CA ALA A 8 -10.26 -34.08 -48.42
C ALA A 8 -11.01 -33.60 -47.16
N HIS A 9 -10.96 -34.38 -46.08
CA HIS A 9 -11.31 -33.88 -44.76
C HIS A 9 -10.27 -32.86 -44.32
N ARG A 10 -10.47 -31.60 -44.70
CA ARG A 10 -9.83 -30.46 -44.04
C ARG A 10 -10.30 -30.47 -42.60
N GLY A 11 -9.40 -30.85 -41.69
CA GLY A 11 -9.60 -30.66 -40.26
C GLY A 11 -9.91 -29.20 -39.99
N CYS A 12 -11.17 -28.91 -39.69
CA CYS A 12 -11.59 -27.63 -39.15
C CYS A 12 -10.98 -27.54 -37.76
N VAL A 13 -9.76 -27.01 -37.67
CA VAL A 13 -9.14 -26.66 -36.39
C VAL A 13 -10.10 -25.68 -35.74
N THR A 14 -10.75 -26.13 -34.68
CA THR A 14 -11.85 -25.42 -34.03
C THR A 14 -11.35 -24.04 -33.64
N TRP A 15 -11.94 -23.01 -34.25
CA TRP A 15 -11.63 -21.60 -33.97
C TRP A 15 -11.69 -21.29 -32.45
N GLN A 16 -12.53 -22.05 -31.74
CA GLN A 16 -12.64 -22.07 -30.27
C GLN A 16 -11.32 -22.39 -29.55
N GLY A 17 -10.53 -23.36 -30.03
CA GLY A 17 -9.24 -23.71 -29.41
C GLY A 17 -8.20 -22.60 -29.56
N ARG A 18 -8.18 -21.92 -30.71
CA ARG A 18 -7.31 -20.74 -30.92
C ARG A 18 -7.75 -19.55 -30.08
N LEU A 19 -9.06 -19.29 -30.01
CA LEU A 19 -9.59 -18.23 -29.14
C LEU A 19 -9.30 -18.51 -27.66
N LEU A 20 -9.42 -19.75 -27.21
CA LEU A 20 -9.12 -20.13 -25.83
C LEU A 20 -7.62 -19.95 -25.52
N ALA A 21 -6.74 -20.33 -26.44
CA ALA A 21 -5.30 -20.10 -26.30
C ALA A 21 -4.95 -18.60 -26.26
N VAL A 22 -5.57 -17.78 -27.11
CA VAL A 22 -5.41 -16.31 -27.08
C VAL A 22 -5.93 -15.72 -25.77
N LEU A 23 -7.08 -16.18 -25.27
CA LEU A 23 -7.64 -15.72 -23.99
C LEU A 23 -6.72 -16.10 -22.80
N LEU A 24 -6.22 -17.34 -22.77
CA LEU A 24 -5.28 -17.82 -21.76
C LEU A 24 -3.96 -17.03 -21.80
N LEU A 25 -3.46 -16.70 -22.99
CA LEU A 25 -2.28 -15.84 -23.17
C LEU A 25 -2.53 -14.41 -22.66
N THR A 26 -3.72 -13.85 -22.88
CA THR A 26 -4.05 -12.52 -22.33
C THR A 26 -4.20 -12.54 -20.81
N PHE A 27 -4.70 -13.63 -20.23
CA PHE A 27 -4.82 -13.79 -18.78
C PHE A 27 -3.47 -13.96 -18.08
N TRP A 28 -2.53 -14.68 -18.70
CA TRP A 28 -1.16 -14.84 -18.18
C TRP A 28 -0.38 -13.52 -18.13
N ASN A 29 -0.71 -12.57 -19.02
CA ASN A 29 -0.08 -11.25 -19.05
C ASN A 29 -0.77 -10.23 -18.14
N LEU A 30 -1.83 -10.60 -17.42
CA LEU A 30 -2.51 -9.69 -16.49
C LEU A 30 -1.69 -9.59 -15.20
N HIS A 31 -0.64 -8.77 -15.23
CA HIS A 31 0.15 -8.47 -14.05
C HIS A 31 -0.67 -7.53 -13.16
N ILE A 32 -1.33 -8.06 -12.12
CA ILE A 32 -1.98 -7.24 -11.09
C ILE A 32 -0.86 -6.57 -10.30
N ALA A 33 -0.71 -5.25 -10.47
CA ALA A 33 0.19 -4.46 -9.63
C ALA A 33 -0.36 -4.46 -8.20
N ALA A 34 0.48 -4.85 -7.24
CA ALA A 34 0.11 -4.80 -5.83
C ALA A 34 -0.15 -3.34 -5.43
N GLN A 35 -1.29 -3.07 -4.80
CA GLN A 35 -1.67 -1.72 -4.36
C GLN A 35 -0.90 -1.35 -3.09
N LEU A 36 -0.48 -0.09 -2.99
CA LEU A 36 0.10 0.50 -1.79
C LEU A 36 -0.83 0.26 -0.59
N THR A 37 -0.31 -0.34 0.47
CA THR A 37 -1.08 -0.69 1.67
C THR A 37 -0.41 -0.12 2.91
N VAL A 38 -1.25 0.28 3.86
CA VAL A 38 -0.84 0.79 5.17
C VAL A 38 -1.59 0.04 6.25
N GLU A 39 -0.87 -0.62 7.13
CA GLU A 39 -1.44 -1.44 8.20
C GLU A 39 -0.82 -1.10 9.55
N SER A 40 -1.60 -1.16 10.63
CA SER A 40 -1.08 -0.99 11.98
C SER A 40 -0.51 -2.29 12.52
N VAL A 41 0.68 -2.21 13.13
CA VAL A 41 1.38 -3.33 13.76
C VAL A 41 1.80 -2.90 15.18
N PRO A 42 1.18 -3.46 16.23
CA PRO A 42 0.05 -4.40 16.19
C PRO A 42 -1.25 -3.74 15.64
N PRO A 43 -2.22 -4.55 15.16
CA PRO A 43 -3.50 -4.02 14.64
C PRO A 43 -4.29 -3.20 15.67
N ASN A 44 -4.15 -3.57 16.94
CA ASN A 44 -4.72 -2.86 18.08
C ASN A 44 -3.60 -2.42 19.01
N GLY A 45 -3.44 -1.11 19.10
CA GLY A 45 -2.53 -0.44 19.98
C GLY A 45 -2.95 -0.46 21.44
N ILE A 46 -1.95 -0.39 22.32
CA ILE A 46 -2.16 -0.18 23.75
C ILE A 46 -1.53 1.16 24.11
N GLN A 47 -2.24 1.99 24.87
CA GLN A 47 -1.72 3.25 25.38
C GLN A 47 -0.36 3.01 26.08
N GLY A 48 0.61 3.87 25.81
CA GLY A 48 1.94 3.72 26.41
C GLY A 48 2.92 2.88 25.58
N LYS A 49 2.44 2.21 24.52
CA LYS A 49 3.25 1.33 23.68
C LYS A 49 3.50 1.95 22.32
N ASP A 50 4.55 1.48 21.68
CA ASP A 50 4.89 1.89 20.32
C ASP A 50 4.03 1.11 19.32
N ILE A 51 3.60 1.79 18.25
CA ILE A 51 2.80 1.18 17.18
C ILE A 51 3.35 1.65 15.85
N LEU A 52 3.51 0.72 14.91
CA LEU A 52 4.01 1.01 13.57
C LEU A 52 2.84 1.05 12.59
N LEU A 53 2.74 2.11 11.79
CA LEU A 53 2.03 2.07 10.51
C LEU A 53 2.99 1.53 9.46
N LEU A 54 2.90 0.22 9.23
CA LEU A 54 3.71 -0.51 8.26
C LEU A 54 3.22 -0.24 6.84
N VAL A 55 4.15 0.06 5.95
CA VAL A 55 3.86 0.34 4.55
C VAL A 55 4.32 -0.83 3.68
N SER A 56 3.44 -1.30 2.80
CA SER A 56 3.73 -2.40 1.87
C SER A 56 3.39 -2.03 0.43
N ASN A 57 4.00 -2.74 -0.52
CA ASN A 57 3.79 -2.54 -1.96
C ASN A 57 4.12 -1.13 -2.47
N LEU A 58 5.20 -0.54 -1.96
CA LEU A 58 5.68 0.75 -2.43
C LEU A 58 6.12 0.70 -3.90
N PRO A 59 5.79 1.72 -4.72
CA PRO A 59 6.26 1.81 -6.11
C PRO A 59 7.78 1.94 -6.15
N ALA A 60 8.48 1.41 -7.15
CA ALA A 60 9.95 1.39 -7.16
C ALA A 60 10.62 2.79 -7.22
N ASN A 61 10.12 3.70 -8.06
CA ASN A 61 10.78 4.98 -8.38
C ASN A 61 10.28 6.13 -7.49
N ARG A 62 10.77 6.20 -6.25
CA ARG A 62 10.31 7.15 -5.20
C ARG A 62 11.31 8.29 -4.99
N LEU A 63 10.81 9.49 -4.74
CA LEU A 63 11.57 10.66 -4.29
C LEU A 63 11.44 10.89 -2.80
N GLY A 64 10.25 10.65 -2.25
CA GLY A 64 9.96 10.93 -0.86
C GLY A 64 8.58 10.49 -0.42
N TYR A 65 8.35 10.70 0.87
CA TYR A 65 7.13 10.33 1.59
C TYR A 65 6.59 11.55 2.33
N VAL A 66 5.27 11.65 2.44
CA VAL A 66 4.63 12.60 3.33
C VAL A 66 3.47 11.90 4.05
N TRP A 67 3.46 12.02 5.38
CA TRP A 67 2.39 11.50 6.21
C TRP A 67 1.45 12.62 6.64
N TYR A 68 0.16 12.30 6.61
CA TYR A 68 -0.93 13.17 7.03
C TYR A 68 -1.80 12.47 8.06
N LYS A 69 -2.31 13.22 9.03
CA LYS A 69 -3.40 12.78 9.90
C LYS A 69 -4.71 12.92 9.12
N GLY A 70 -5.54 11.88 9.12
CA GLY A 70 -6.81 11.83 8.38
C GLY A 70 -6.80 10.90 7.18
N ASP A 71 -7.93 10.86 6.48
CA ASP A 71 -8.24 9.97 5.36
C ASP A 71 -7.83 10.52 3.98
N ARG A 72 -7.16 11.67 3.95
CA ARG A 72 -6.80 12.39 2.73
C ARG A 72 -5.49 13.14 2.88
N VAL A 73 -4.94 13.56 1.74
CA VAL A 73 -3.81 14.50 1.68
C VAL A 73 -4.33 15.90 2.01
N GLU A 74 -4.00 16.40 3.20
CA GLU A 74 -4.39 17.72 3.68
C GLU A 74 -3.15 18.41 4.29
N PRO A 75 -2.57 19.44 3.65
CA PRO A 75 -1.32 20.07 4.09
C PRO A 75 -1.36 20.56 5.55
N LYS A 76 -2.51 21.03 6.04
CA LYS A 76 -2.68 21.47 7.44
C LYS A 76 -2.57 20.33 8.45
N LEU A 77 -2.74 19.09 8.00
CA LEU A 77 -2.67 17.87 8.81
C LEU A 77 -1.40 17.08 8.53
N GLN A 78 -0.36 17.70 7.93
CA GLN A 78 0.93 17.05 7.71
C GLN A 78 1.61 16.72 9.04
N ILE A 79 2.02 15.47 9.20
CA ILE A 79 2.78 14.97 10.33
C ILE A 79 4.28 15.12 10.05
N VAL A 80 4.76 14.55 8.95
CA VAL A 80 6.20 14.53 8.63
C VAL A 80 6.41 14.25 7.14
N SER A 81 7.46 14.83 6.57
CA SER A 81 7.95 14.47 5.23
C SER A 81 9.37 13.90 5.30
N TYR A 82 9.70 13.05 4.33
CA TYR A 82 11.01 12.42 4.18
C TYR A 82 11.46 12.45 2.73
N ILE A 83 12.69 12.93 2.48
CA ILE A 83 13.32 12.91 1.17
C ILE A 83 14.31 11.75 1.13
N ILE A 84 14.09 10.78 0.22
CA ILE A 84 14.86 9.53 0.20
C ILE A 84 16.34 9.78 -0.12
N ASN A 85 16.64 10.65 -1.08
CA ASN A 85 18.02 10.85 -1.54
C ASN A 85 18.93 11.50 -0.50
N THR A 86 18.39 12.46 0.27
CA THR A 86 19.14 13.19 1.31
C THR A 86 18.93 12.61 2.70
N SER A 87 17.97 11.69 2.85
CA SER A 87 17.46 11.22 4.15
C SER A 87 16.98 12.37 5.04
N GLU A 88 16.59 13.49 4.45
CA GLU A 88 16.13 14.66 5.16
C GLU A 88 14.70 14.43 5.67
N ILE A 89 14.47 14.79 6.93
CA ILE A 89 13.17 14.69 7.59
C ILE A 89 12.71 16.10 7.92
N THR A 90 11.51 16.46 7.50
CA THR A 90 10.91 17.75 7.84
C THR A 90 9.61 17.55 8.62
N PRO A 91 9.54 17.99 9.89
CA PRO A 91 8.32 17.99 10.68
C PRO A 91 7.21 18.82 10.03
N GLY A 92 5.97 18.32 10.07
CA GLY A 92 4.78 19.02 9.62
C GLY A 92 4.04 19.75 10.76
N THR A 93 2.90 20.35 10.41
CA THR A 93 2.09 21.18 11.33
C THR A 93 1.55 20.41 12.54
N VAL A 94 1.20 19.13 12.37
CA VAL A 94 0.64 18.30 13.46
C VAL A 94 1.65 17.31 14.04
N TYR A 95 2.94 17.48 13.74
CA TYR A 95 4.01 16.69 14.33
C TYR A 95 4.01 16.83 15.86
N SER A 96 3.91 15.72 16.59
CA SER A 96 3.90 15.74 18.05
C SER A 96 5.26 15.48 18.67
N GLY A 97 6.29 15.19 17.86
CA GLY A 97 7.62 14.79 18.35
C GLY A 97 7.72 13.30 18.71
N ARG A 98 6.61 12.57 18.69
CA ARG A 98 6.55 11.13 18.98
C ARG A 98 6.58 10.28 17.72
N GLU A 99 6.34 10.89 16.57
CA GLU A 99 6.34 10.18 15.29
C GLU A 99 7.76 10.08 14.73
N LYS A 100 8.13 8.88 14.26
CA LYS A 100 9.40 8.63 13.59
C LYS A 100 9.14 7.93 12.27
N ILE A 101 9.53 8.57 11.18
CA ILE A 101 9.45 7.98 9.84
C ILE A 101 10.71 7.16 9.53
N TYR A 102 10.53 6.04 8.84
CA TYR A 102 11.60 5.18 8.35
C TYR A 102 11.79 5.31 6.84
N ALA A 103 12.95 4.84 6.35
CA ALA A 103 13.32 4.91 4.94
C ALA A 103 12.43 4.05 4.02
N ASP A 104 11.70 3.08 4.57
CA ASP A 104 10.68 2.29 3.88
C ASP A 104 9.30 3.00 3.86
N GLY A 105 9.22 4.24 4.33
CA GLY A 105 7.99 5.03 4.41
C GLY A 105 7.11 4.71 5.62
N SER A 106 7.43 3.67 6.40
CA SER A 106 6.67 3.30 7.61
C SER A 106 6.78 4.39 8.68
N LEU A 107 5.73 4.55 9.49
CA LEU A 107 5.66 5.58 10.54
C LEU A 107 5.46 4.94 11.90
N LEU A 108 6.43 5.12 12.80
CA LEU A 108 6.33 4.71 14.19
C LEU A 108 5.67 5.81 15.02
N PHE A 109 4.65 5.46 15.78
CA PHE A 109 4.14 6.25 16.89
C PHE A 109 4.76 5.74 18.19
N GLN A 110 5.60 6.55 18.82
CA GLN A 110 6.15 6.24 20.14
C GLN A 110 5.16 6.62 21.23
N ASN A 111 5.04 5.77 22.27
CA ASN A 111 4.16 6.03 23.41
C ASN A 111 2.75 6.46 22.96
N ALA A 112 2.07 5.57 22.23
CA ALA A 112 0.79 5.86 21.62
C ALA A 112 -0.28 6.19 22.67
N THR A 113 -1.24 7.02 22.28
CA THR A 113 -2.34 7.48 23.12
C THR A 113 -3.69 7.20 22.45
N PRO A 114 -4.81 7.11 23.20
CA PRO A 114 -6.14 6.99 22.60
C PRO A 114 -6.48 8.10 21.60
N GLY A 115 -5.91 9.31 21.75
CA GLY A 115 -6.08 10.45 20.83
C GLY A 115 -5.34 10.31 19.48
N ASP A 116 -4.46 9.31 19.37
CA ASP A 116 -3.84 8.90 18.11
C ASP A 116 -4.75 7.96 17.30
N THR A 117 -5.90 7.54 17.85
CA THR A 117 -6.86 6.73 17.08
C THR A 117 -7.41 7.54 15.91
N GLY A 118 -7.39 6.95 14.71
CA GLY A 118 -7.91 7.58 13.51
C GLY A 118 -7.31 7.05 12.21
N TYR A 119 -7.68 7.69 11.11
CA TYR A 119 -7.08 7.44 9.81
C TYR A 119 -5.78 8.22 9.64
N TYR A 120 -4.88 7.64 8.87
CA TYR A 120 -3.59 8.21 8.51
C TYR A 120 -3.33 7.94 7.04
N THR A 121 -2.82 8.94 6.34
CA THR A 121 -2.62 8.88 4.89
C THR A 121 -1.15 9.11 4.55
N LEU A 122 -0.57 8.16 3.82
CA LEU A 122 0.75 8.27 3.23
C LEU A 122 0.62 8.72 1.78
N GLN A 123 1.30 9.80 1.43
CA GLN A 123 1.55 10.18 0.04
C GLN A 123 2.98 9.79 -0.35
N VAL A 124 3.10 8.99 -1.41
CA VAL A 124 4.38 8.61 -2.01
C VAL A 124 4.59 9.45 -3.26
N ILE A 125 5.67 10.23 -3.27
CA ILE A 125 6.03 11.07 -4.42
C ILE A 125 7.00 10.29 -5.30
N LYS A 126 6.64 10.04 -6.56
CA LYS A 126 7.50 9.33 -7.52
C LYS A 126 8.48 10.29 -8.21
N ARG A 127 9.53 9.74 -8.82
CA ARG A 127 10.47 10.52 -9.65
C ARG A 127 9.81 11.18 -10.86
N THR A 128 8.69 10.65 -11.33
CA THR A 128 7.86 11.25 -12.38
C THR A 128 7.01 12.42 -11.88
N LEU A 129 7.09 12.78 -10.59
CA LEU A 129 6.25 13.74 -9.88
C LEU A 129 4.78 13.33 -9.74
N LEU A 130 4.41 12.15 -10.23
CA LEU A 130 3.12 11.53 -9.91
C LEU A 130 3.13 11.03 -8.46
N THR A 131 1.95 10.97 -7.85
CA THR A 131 1.80 10.51 -6.47
C THR A 131 0.91 9.29 -6.39
N GLU A 132 1.22 8.42 -5.42
CA GLU A 132 0.34 7.35 -4.99
C GLU A 132 0.01 7.57 -3.52
N VAL A 133 -1.20 7.17 -3.11
CA VAL A 133 -1.71 7.40 -1.78
C VAL A 133 -2.17 6.08 -1.17
N GLY A 134 -1.80 5.85 0.08
CA GLY A 134 -2.28 4.74 0.89
C GLY A 134 -2.82 5.25 2.22
N THR A 135 -3.96 4.71 2.66
CA THR A 135 -4.58 5.09 3.93
C THR A 135 -4.62 3.88 4.84
N GLY A 136 -4.27 4.08 6.11
CA GLY A 136 -4.37 3.06 7.16
C GLY A 136 -5.11 3.61 8.37
N GLN A 137 -5.56 2.70 9.23
CA GLN A 137 -6.25 3.06 10.47
C GLN A 137 -5.45 2.60 11.68
N LEU A 138 -5.32 3.49 12.65
CA LEU A 138 -4.70 3.25 13.94
C LEU A 138 -5.79 3.20 15.01
N HIS A 139 -5.79 2.16 15.84
CA HIS A 139 -6.65 2.04 17.01
C HIS A 139 -5.77 1.90 18.25
N VAL A 140 -6.05 2.68 19.30
CA VAL A 140 -5.28 2.64 20.55
C VAL A 140 -6.22 2.58 21.75
N TYR A 141 -6.09 1.51 22.54
CA TYR A 141 -6.93 1.26 23.71
C TYR A 141 -6.22 1.58 25.01
N LYS A 142 -6.99 1.97 26.03
CA LYS A 142 -6.48 2.09 27.39
C LYS A 142 -6.30 0.69 28.00
N PRO A 143 -5.20 0.43 28.74
CA PRO A 143 -5.06 -0.80 29.51
C PRO A 143 -6.20 -0.94 30.51
N VAL A 144 -6.76 -2.13 30.64
CA VAL A 144 -7.72 -2.43 31.71
C VAL A 144 -6.93 -2.52 33.02
N SER A 145 -7.29 -1.69 34.00
CA SER A 145 -6.76 -1.81 35.37
C SER A 145 -7.23 -3.12 35.99
N LYS A 146 -6.34 -3.86 36.67
CA LYS A 146 -6.75 -5.02 37.46
C LYS A 146 -7.82 -4.58 38.48
N PRO A 147 -8.90 -5.36 38.66
CA PRO A 147 -9.88 -5.04 39.68
C PRO A 147 -9.20 -5.08 41.05
N SER A 148 -9.41 -4.03 41.83
CA SER A 148 -9.05 -3.99 43.25
C SER A 148 -10.07 -4.86 44.00
N ILE A 149 -9.59 -5.85 44.75
CA ILE A 149 -10.39 -6.64 45.71
C ILE A 149 -10.34 -5.92 47.06
#